data_AF-A0A927E6Q5-F1
#
_entry.id   AF-A0A927E6Q5-F1
#
_cell.length_a   1.000
_cell.length_b   1.000
_cell.length_c   1.000
_cell.angle_alpha   90.00
_cell.angle_beta   90.00
_cell.angle_gamma   90.00
#
_symmetry.space_group_name_H-M   'P 1'
#
loop_
_entity.id
_entity.type
_entity.pdbx_description
1 polymer ?
#
loop_
_entity_poly.entity_id
_entity_poly.type
_entity_poly.pdbx_seq_one_letter_code
_entity_poly.pdbx_strand_id
1 'polypeptide(L)'
;MIKFLHVIAIGALVSSAVYAYTIKYETTLATEHLQKLKTKTQRERDAIQVLKAEWQFLNRPDRIQTLADRHLDLQPFQATQVVKPSEIPNRGPKVDAIGRKLEDLGLGLPTETPRSAKASATTPGAMP
;
A
#
# COMPACT_ATOMS: atom_id res chain seq x y z
N MET A 1 49.13 8.56 59.56
CA MET A 1 48.38 7.47 58.87
C MET A 1 46.89 7.81 58.68
N ILE A 2 46.19 8.38 59.66
CA ILE A 2 44.75 8.75 59.56
C ILE A 2 44.43 9.76 58.44
N LYS A 3 45.33 10.72 58.16
CA LYS A 3 45.14 11.68 57.05
C LYS A 3 45.11 11.03 55.66
N PHE A 4 45.82 9.92 55.46
CA PHE A 4 45.76 9.15 54.21
C PHE A 4 44.38 8.50 54.02
N LEU A 5 43.80 7.96 55.11
CA LEU A 5 42.47 7.38 55.10
C LEU A 5 41.40 8.42 54.71
N HIS A 6 41.50 9.65 55.23
CA HIS A 6 40.57 10.73 54.87
C HIS A 6 40.68 11.14 53.40
N VAL A 7 41.89 11.22 52.85
CA VAL A 7 42.09 11.54 51.43
C VAL A 7 41.45 10.47 50.53
N ILE A 8 41.61 9.20 50.88
CA ILE A 8 40.96 8.09 50.16
C ILE A 8 39.43 8.16 50.28
N ALA A 9 38.90 8.43 51.47
CA ALA A 9 37.46 8.53 51.70
C ALA A 9 36.83 9.69 50.91
N ILE A 10 37.50 10.86 50.89
CA ILE A 10 37.05 12.02 50.11
C ILE A 10 37.14 11.69 48.61
N GLY A 11 38.22 11.04 48.16
CA GLY A 11 38.37 10.61 46.77
C GLY A 11 37.27 9.64 46.34
N ALA A 12 36.92 8.66 47.19
CA ALA A 12 35.82 7.73 46.94
C ALA A 12 34.46 8.46 46.86
N LEU A 13 34.22 9.43 47.74
CA LEU A 13 32.99 10.21 47.75
C LEU A 13 32.84 11.07 46.49
N VAL A 14 33.91 11.78 46.09
CA VAL A 14 33.93 12.57 44.85
C VAL A 14 33.75 11.68 43.62
N SER A 15 34.41 10.52 43.58
CA SER A 15 34.27 9.56 42.48
C SER A 15 32.85 9.02 42.36
N SER A 16 32.21 8.70 43.50
CA SER A 16 30.81 8.27 43.54
C SER A 16 29.85 9.36 43.04
N ALA A 17 30.08 10.62 43.45
CA ALA A 17 29.28 11.75 42.98
C ALA A 17 29.42 11.98 41.47
N VAL A 18 30.64 11.89 40.94
CA VAL A 18 30.90 12.01 39.50
C VAL A 18 30.24 10.85 38.74
N TYR A 19 30.38 9.62 39.21
CA TYR A 19 29.76 8.45 38.59
C TYR A 19 28.22 8.53 38.54
N ALA A 20 27.59 9.00 39.62
CA ALA A 20 26.15 9.24 39.64
C ALA A 20 25.73 10.35 38.66
N TYR A 21 26.54 11.41 38.54
CA TYR A 21 26.31 12.49 37.59
C TYR A 21 26.43 12.01 36.14
N THR A 22 27.44 11.18 35.81
CA THR A 22 27.60 10.63 34.47
C THR A 22 26.42 9.72 34.09
N ILE A 23 25.93 8.90 35.01
CA ILE A 23 24.72 8.07 34.79
C ILE A 23 23.50 8.95 34.50
N LYS A 24 23.29 10.02 35.28
CA LYS A 24 22.16 10.93 35.06
C LYS A 24 22.29 11.68 33.72
N TYR A 25 23.50 12.04 33.33
CA TYR A 25 23.74 12.83 32.12
C TYR A 25 23.50 12.03 30.84
N GLU A 26 23.91 10.76 30.79
CA GLU A 26 23.67 9.89 29.62
C GLU A 26 22.19 9.64 29.36
N THR A 27 21.36 9.59 30.41
CA THR A 27 19.91 9.42 30.26
C THR A 27 19.21 10.68 29.74
N THR A 28 19.76 11.88 29.98
CA THR A 28 19.10 13.14 29.57
C THR A 28 19.28 13.42 28.08
N LEU A 29 20.46 13.13 27.51
CA LEU A 29 20.69 13.34 26.07
C LEU A 29 19.96 12.29 25.20
N ALA A 30 19.91 11.03 25.66
CA ALA A 30 19.19 9.97 24.95
C ALA A 30 17.67 10.21 24.96
N THR A 31 17.12 10.76 26.04
CA THR A 31 15.68 11.05 26.16
C THR A 31 15.24 12.19 25.24
N GLU A 32 16.07 13.21 25.02
CA GLU A 32 15.74 14.27 24.05
C GLU A 32 15.64 13.75 22.62
N HIS A 33 16.52 12.85 22.21
CA HIS A 33 16.51 12.26 20.87
C HIS A 33 15.26 11.38 20.67
N LEU A 34 14.90 10.60 21.69
CA LEU A 34 13.67 9.80 21.68
C LEU A 34 12.41 10.67 21.65
N GLN A 35 12.38 11.78 22.38
CA GLN A 35 11.27 12.73 22.34
C GLN A 35 11.14 13.41 20.96
N LYS A 36 12.26 13.82 20.35
CA LYS A 36 12.26 14.39 18.99
C LYS A 36 11.79 13.37 17.94
N LEU A 37 12.18 12.10 18.07
CA LEU A 37 11.74 11.08 17.12
C LEU A 37 10.25 10.75 17.32
N LYS A 38 9.81 10.56 18.57
CA LYS A 38 8.41 10.30 18.91
C LYS A 38 7.48 11.42 18.43
N THR A 39 7.89 12.68 18.59
CA THR A 39 7.12 13.83 18.10
C THR A 39 7.04 13.88 16.57
N LYS A 40 8.12 13.56 15.84
CA LYS A 40 8.08 13.43 14.37
C LYS A 40 7.10 12.33 13.93
N THR A 41 7.17 11.16 14.55
CA THR A 41 6.27 10.06 14.22
C THR A 41 4.81 10.38 14.51
N GLN A 42 4.51 11.11 15.59
CA GLN A 42 3.13 11.54 15.86
C GLN A 42 2.62 12.51 14.79
N ARG A 43 3.43 13.49 14.39
CA ARG A 43 3.06 14.43 13.31
C ARG A 43 2.76 13.72 11.99
N GLU A 44 3.56 12.71 11.63
CA GLU A 44 3.32 11.90 10.44
C GLU A 44 2.02 11.09 10.54
N ARG A 45 1.72 10.49 11.70
CA ARG A 45 0.44 9.78 11.92
C ARG A 45 -0.75 10.72 11.79
N ASP A 46 -0.67 11.92 12.37
CA ASP A 46 -1.74 12.92 12.28
C ASP A 46 -1.99 13.33 10.82
N ALA A 47 -0.91 13.55 10.05
CA ALA A 47 -1.01 13.86 8.62
C ALA A 47 -1.68 12.72 7.83
N ILE A 48 -1.32 11.46 8.11
CA ILE A 48 -1.95 10.29 7.47
C ILE A 48 -3.44 10.21 7.82
N GLN A 49 -3.82 10.51 9.06
CA GLN A 49 -5.23 10.50 9.47
C GLN A 49 -6.05 11.55 8.72
N VAL A 50 -5.52 12.76 8.57
CA VAL A 50 -6.17 13.83 7.78
C VAL A 50 -6.32 13.37 6.32
N LEU A 51 -5.25 12.87 5.70
CA LEU A 51 -5.29 12.43 4.31
C LEU A 51 -6.26 11.26 4.09
N LYS A 52 -6.36 10.35 5.06
CA LYS A 52 -7.33 9.25 5.04
C LYS A 52 -8.78 9.77 5.16
N ALA A 53 -9.00 10.78 6.00
CA ALA A 53 -10.32 11.42 6.11
C ALA A 53 -10.71 12.13 4.80
N GLU A 54 -9.76 12.82 4.15
CA GLU A 54 -9.96 13.43 2.84
C GLU A 54 -10.24 12.38 1.77
N TRP A 55 -9.50 11.27 1.75
CA TRP A 55 -9.75 10.17 0.82
C TRP A 55 -11.13 9.54 1.02
N GLN A 56 -11.55 9.33 2.28
CA GLN A 56 -12.89 8.86 2.60
C GLN A 56 -13.97 9.86 2.19
N PHE A 57 -13.71 11.15 2.33
CA PHE A 57 -14.60 12.21 1.89
C PHE A 57 -14.76 12.23 0.37
N LEU A 58 -13.66 12.06 -0.38
CA LEU A 58 -13.66 12.09 -1.83
C LEU A 58 -14.26 10.80 -2.44
N ASN A 59 -14.05 9.65 -1.80
CA ASN A 59 -14.61 8.36 -2.21
C ASN A 59 -16.00 8.06 -1.63
N ARG A 60 -16.75 9.08 -1.20
CA ARG A 60 -18.13 8.87 -0.74
C ARG A 60 -18.95 8.23 -1.88
N PRO A 61 -19.46 7.00 -1.70
CA PRO A 61 -20.14 6.27 -2.77
C PRO A 61 -21.38 7.00 -3.27
N ASP A 62 -22.06 7.73 -2.39
CA ASP A 62 -23.22 8.58 -2.70
C ASP A 62 -22.90 9.67 -3.74
N ARG A 63 -21.72 10.33 -3.60
CA ARG A 63 -21.26 11.32 -4.58
C ARG A 63 -20.89 10.67 -5.91
N ILE A 64 -20.22 9.52 -5.86
CA ILE A 64 -19.83 8.78 -7.08
C ILE A 64 -21.08 8.30 -7.82
N GLN A 65 -22.10 7.80 -7.12
CA GLN A 65 -23.40 7.43 -7.69
C GLN A 65 -24.10 8.64 -8.31
N THR A 66 -24.16 9.77 -7.61
CA THR A 66 -24.76 11.00 -8.14
C THR A 66 -24.03 11.52 -9.40
N LEU A 67 -22.70 11.43 -9.45
CA LEU A 67 -21.93 11.80 -10.65
C LEU A 67 -22.11 10.79 -11.78
N ALA A 68 -22.17 9.50 -11.46
CA ALA A 68 -22.45 8.45 -12.43
C ALA A 68 -23.83 8.67 -13.05
N ASP A 69 -24.89 8.82 -12.25
CA ASP A 69 -26.26 9.04 -12.71
C ASP A 69 -26.40 10.30 -13.58
N ARG A 70 -25.60 11.35 -13.32
CA ARG A 70 -25.65 12.61 -14.06
C ARG A 70 -24.93 12.56 -15.40
N HIS A 71 -23.80 11.85 -15.48
CA HIS A 71 -22.86 11.96 -16.60
C HIS A 71 -22.70 10.68 -17.41
N LEU A 72 -23.22 9.57 -16.91
CA LEU A 72 -23.00 8.27 -17.51
C LEU A 72 -24.32 7.50 -17.43
N ASP A 73 -24.82 7.07 -18.59
CA ASP A 73 -26.11 6.37 -18.76
C ASP A 73 -26.00 4.91 -18.24
N LEU A 74 -25.49 4.71 -17.01
CA LEU A 74 -25.37 3.38 -16.42
C LEU A 74 -26.75 2.88 -16.03
N GLN A 75 -27.07 1.68 -16.52
CA GLN A 75 -28.14 0.92 -15.92
C GLN A 75 -27.77 0.50 -14.49
N PRO A 76 -28.74 0.54 -13.55
CA PRO A 76 -28.51 0.07 -12.19
C PRO A 76 -28.05 -1.39 -12.22
N PHE A 77 -27.05 -1.68 -11.40
CA PHE A 77 -26.45 -3.00 -11.26
C PHE A 77 -27.53 -4.04 -10.89
N GLN A 78 -27.89 -4.89 -11.84
CA GLN A 78 -28.89 -5.93 -11.63
C GLN A 78 -28.24 -7.12 -10.91
N ALA A 79 -28.84 -7.60 -9.81
CA ALA A 79 -28.32 -8.72 -9.04
C ALA A 79 -28.17 -10.02 -9.87
N THR A 80 -28.88 -10.12 -11.00
CA THR A 80 -28.73 -11.18 -12.00
C THR A 80 -27.41 -11.18 -12.77
N GLN A 81 -26.61 -10.11 -12.68
CA GLN A 81 -25.28 -10.03 -13.31
C GLN A 81 -24.17 -10.64 -12.43
N VAL A 82 -24.47 -10.95 -11.16
CA VAL A 82 -23.55 -11.63 -10.25
C VAL A 82 -23.67 -13.13 -10.46
N VAL A 83 -22.78 -13.68 -11.27
CA VAL A 83 -22.74 -15.10 -11.61
C VAL A 83 -21.53 -15.74 -10.93
N LYS A 84 -21.68 -16.96 -10.40
CA LYS A 84 -20.51 -17.68 -9.82
C LYS A 84 -19.51 -17.97 -10.95
N PRO A 85 -18.19 -17.98 -10.69
CA PRO A 85 -17.20 -18.26 -11.72
C PRO A 85 -17.42 -19.60 -12.46
N SER A 86 -18.04 -20.57 -11.79
CA SER A 86 -18.41 -21.89 -12.33
C SER A 86 -19.62 -21.88 -13.27
N GLU A 87 -20.41 -20.82 -13.27
CA GLU A 87 -21.63 -20.64 -14.08
C GLU A 87 -21.37 -19.77 -15.32
N ILE A 88 -20.13 -19.28 -15.52
CA ILE A 88 -19.73 -18.52 -16.70
C ILE A 88 -19.66 -19.51 -17.89
N PRO A 89 -20.49 -19.34 -18.94
CA PRO A 89 -20.39 -20.17 -20.13
C PRO A 89 -19.00 -20.02 -20.73
N ASN A 90 -18.33 -21.14 -21.02
CA ASN A 90 -17.05 -21.12 -21.71
C ASN A 90 -17.20 -20.27 -22.98
N ARG A 91 -16.35 -19.24 -23.14
CA ARG A 91 -16.41 -18.32 -24.29
C ARG A 91 -16.48 -19.18 -25.55
N GLY A 92 -17.62 -19.11 -26.24
CA GLY A 92 -17.84 -19.85 -27.47
C GLY A 92 -16.69 -19.61 -28.46
N PRO A 93 -16.42 -20.56 -29.37
CA PRO A 93 -15.33 -20.41 -30.35
C PRO A 93 -15.48 -19.05 -31.03
N LYS A 94 -14.40 -18.25 -31.07
CA LYS A 94 -14.37 -16.98 -31.80
C LYS A 94 -14.69 -17.29 -33.25
N VAL A 95 -15.95 -17.07 -33.61
CA VAL A 95 -16.39 -17.13 -35.00
C VAL A 95 -15.91 -15.84 -35.63
N ASP A 96 -14.88 -15.93 -36.47
CA ASP A 96 -14.55 -14.82 -37.34
C ASP A 96 -15.63 -14.70 -38.42
N ALA A 97 -16.64 -13.88 -38.12
CA ALA A 97 -17.74 -13.59 -39.03
C ALA A 97 -17.27 -12.86 -40.29
N ILE A 98 -16.12 -12.18 -40.21
CA ILE A 98 -15.51 -11.47 -41.33
C ILE A 98 -14.80 -12.48 -42.23
N GLY A 99 -13.98 -13.37 -41.65
CA GLY A 99 -13.33 -14.47 -42.37
C GLY A 99 -14.31 -15.35 -43.15
N ARG A 100 -15.43 -15.75 -42.54
CA ARG A 100 -16.47 -16.53 -43.23
C ARG A 100 -17.11 -15.80 -44.40
N LYS A 101 -17.43 -14.51 -44.24
CA LYS A 101 -18.02 -13.72 -45.32
C LYS A 101 -17.06 -13.49 -46.48
N LEU A 102 -15.76 -13.34 -46.19
CA LEU A 102 -14.73 -13.21 -47.22
C LEU A 102 -14.55 -14.52 -48.02
N GLU A 103 -14.69 -15.67 -47.36
CA GLU A 103 -14.69 -16.98 -48.00
C GLU A 103 -15.93 -17.21 -48.88
N ASP A 104 -17.12 -16.85 -48.38
CA ASP A 104 -18.38 -16.90 -49.15
C ASP A 104 -18.37 -15.97 -50.38
N LEU A 105 -17.64 -14.85 -50.29
CA LEU A 105 -17.47 -13.89 -51.38
C LEU A 105 -16.37 -14.29 -52.37
N GLY A 106 -15.71 -15.44 -52.18
CA GLY A 106 -14.64 -15.93 -53.05
C GLY A 106 -13.35 -15.11 -53.00
N LEU A 107 -13.19 -14.27 -51.96
CA LEU A 107 -12.02 -13.41 -51.72
C LEU A 107 -11.04 -14.04 -50.72
N GLY A 108 -11.25 -15.30 -50.34
CA GLY A 108 -10.42 -16.08 -49.43
C GLY A 108 -9.08 -16.47 -50.04
N LEU A 109 -8.18 -15.51 -50.24
CA LEU A 109 -6.76 -15.81 -50.39
C LEU A 109 -6.24 -16.40 -49.08
N PRO A 110 -5.28 -17.35 -49.10
CA PRO A 110 -4.61 -17.84 -47.89
C PRO A 110 -3.80 -16.69 -47.30
N THR A 111 -4.46 -15.88 -46.48
CA THR A 111 -3.76 -14.89 -45.67
C THR A 111 -3.22 -15.66 -44.47
N GLU A 112 -1.91 -15.85 -44.47
CA GLU A 112 -1.11 -16.23 -43.31
C GLU A 112 -1.31 -15.17 -42.21
N THR A 113 -2.48 -15.18 -41.56
CA THR A 113 -2.68 -14.41 -40.33
C THR A 113 -1.61 -14.91 -39.36
N PRO A 114 -0.66 -14.06 -38.93
CA PRO A 114 0.40 -14.49 -38.06
C PRO A 114 -0.27 -15.02 -36.79
N ARG A 115 -0.08 -16.32 -36.54
CA ARG A 115 -0.51 -16.97 -35.31
C ARG A 115 0.08 -16.15 -34.18
N SER A 116 -0.75 -15.38 -33.48
CA SER A 116 -0.34 -14.66 -32.29
C SER A 116 0.18 -15.71 -31.31
N ALA A 117 1.51 -15.83 -31.24
CA ALA A 117 2.18 -16.66 -30.27
C ALA A 117 1.71 -16.14 -28.91
N LYS A 118 1.14 -17.04 -28.10
CA LYS A 118 0.73 -16.78 -26.73
C LYS A 118 1.83 -15.98 -26.01
N ALA A 119 1.62 -14.68 -25.84
CA ALA A 119 2.27 -13.97 -24.75
C ALA A 119 1.61 -14.51 -23.48
N SER A 120 2.26 -15.52 -22.89
CA SER A 120 1.98 -15.98 -21.55
C SER A 120 2.28 -14.82 -20.60
N ALA A 121 1.32 -13.91 -20.45
CA ALA A 121 1.32 -12.90 -19.40
C ALA A 121 1.05 -13.65 -18.10
N THR A 122 2.12 -14.21 -17.52
CA THR A 122 2.10 -14.74 -16.18
C THR A 122 1.93 -13.54 -15.25
N THR A 123 0.71 -13.31 -14.77
CA THR A 123 0.46 -12.42 -13.63
C THR A 123 1.39 -12.87 -12.49
N PRO A 124 2.30 -12.00 -11.99
CA PRO A 124 3.06 -12.33 -10.79
C PRO A 124 2.07 -12.48 -9.64
N GLY A 125 1.94 -13.71 -9.15
CA GLY A 125 1.10 -14.02 -8.00
C GLY A 125 1.54 -13.22 -6.78
N ALA A 126 0.55 -12.79 -6.00
CA ALA A 126 0.73 -12.12 -4.72
C ALA A 126 1.65 -12.93 -3.80
N MET A 127 2.61 -12.24 -3.17
CA MET A 127 3.38 -12.78 -2.05
C MET A 127 2.46 -13.04 -0.84
N PRO A 128 2.77 -14.07 -0.03
CA PRO A 128 2.05 -14.42 1.19
C PRO A 128 2.16 -13.38 2.31
#